data_AF-A0A7X6HPT8-F1
#
_entry.id   AF-A0A7X6HPT8-F1
#
_cell.length_a   1.000
_cell.length_b   1.000
_cell.length_c   1.000
_cell.angle_alpha   90.00
_cell.angle_beta   90.00
_cell.angle_gamma   90.00
#
_symmetry.space_group_name_H-M   'P 1'
#
loop_
_entity.id
_entity.type
_entity.pdbx_description
1 polymer ?
#
loop_
_entity_poly.entity_id
_entity_poly.type
_entity_poly.pdbx_seq_one_letter_code
_entity_poly.pdbx_strand_id
1 'polypeptide(L)'
;MEQPWGHTRGEVPILGPISGLIEGNLKGSADLAFGYDTVGLKQWKNDKFAADSAYKVLNGFYVSDRANPDGTGEDVDELKLSANLAAGLGVNAVVASGYVKGGIAGVIGIDLVDIGQNNGTSDGKIRGSEIASRISKPWELFDVSGQINAYLGAEVNTVVPWEFWKGVQKVYDKRFATFQLASFGVGESSGRNGRAANSYLIGAKVFFDANFNGIQDDKEPSTITNADGSFNLDVSLPDFDKNNSGELDPDEGRIVIAEGINTATYLPQQTPLTATPDATVVTPLTTLMAELVEQGFDADRAEFLVKSSLGLPPTIDLTGYDPLQAITQNDRNGLAVYAAHIQVQNAVVQTASLIGGIAANSNIDIADRIISTLANQIQSGSVDLTNPAQLQIIIQSAANQLQAQKAANIAPEVAQIIAEENQQVGAIASSNIPLSDAATQIAKIQQVAQGEVARDLLLVAAGIKGIKEAIAENTGTSLDAQNSIGNRQ
;
A
#
# COMPACT_ATOMS: atom_id res chain seq x y z
N MET A 1 11.64 1.64 -27.49
CA MET A 1 13.11 1.45 -27.66
C MET A 1 13.82 1.89 -26.38
N GLU A 2 14.49 0.98 -25.66
CA GLU A 2 15.29 1.34 -24.47
C GLU A 2 16.75 1.60 -24.85
N GLN A 3 17.31 2.72 -24.40
CA GLN A 3 18.73 3.05 -24.59
C GLN A 3 19.35 3.37 -23.22
N PRO A 4 20.53 2.82 -22.87
CA PRO A 4 21.33 3.32 -21.76
C PRO A 4 22.11 4.56 -22.22
N TRP A 5 21.88 5.71 -21.58
CA TRP A 5 22.51 6.98 -21.99
C TRP A 5 23.80 7.24 -21.20
N GLY A 6 23.89 6.69 -19.99
CA GLY A 6 25.11 6.71 -19.18
C GLY A 6 25.08 5.71 -18.04
N HIS A 7 26.18 5.00 -17.83
CA HIS A 7 26.42 4.19 -16.64
C HIS A 7 27.87 4.41 -16.21
N THR A 8 28.04 4.91 -15.00
CA THR A 8 29.35 5.18 -14.40
C THR A 8 29.42 4.44 -13.08
N ARG A 9 30.41 3.56 -12.94
CA ARG A 9 30.69 2.87 -11.70
C ARG A 9 32.16 3.04 -11.37
N GLY A 10 32.44 3.66 -10.23
CA GLY A 10 33.79 3.87 -9.72
C GLY A 10 33.97 3.13 -8.41
N GLU A 11 35.04 2.34 -8.32
CA GLU A 11 35.46 1.69 -7.08
C GLU A 11 36.79 2.27 -6.65
N VAL A 12 36.85 2.75 -5.41
CA VAL A 12 38.03 3.41 -4.85
C VAL A 12 38.55 2.55 -3.69
N PRO A 13 39.74 1.94 -3.82
CA PRO A 13 40.36 1.21 -2.71
C PRO A 13 40.56 2.13 -1.50
N ILE A 14 40.13 1.71 -0.31
CA ILE A 14 40.32 2.47 0.94
C ILE A 14 41.44 1.84 1.76
N LEU A 15 41.23 0.61 2.24
CA LEU A 15 42.20 -0.12 3.04
C LEU A 15 41.91 -1.63 3.04
N GLY A 16 42.91 -2.45 2.69
CA GLY A 16 42.73 -3.89 2.62
C GLY A 16 41.65 -4.28 1.61
N PRO A 17 40.74 -5.22 1.92
CA PRO A 17 39.64 -5.58 1.02
C PRO A 17 38.52 -4.51 0.99
N ILE A 18 38.63 -3.41 1.75
CA ILE A 18 37.58 -2.39 1.83
C ILE A 18 37.71 -1.42 0.66
N SER A 19 36.61 -1.20 -0.05
CA SER A 19 36.49 -0.27 -1.17
C SER A 19 35.27 0.64 -1.02
N GLY A 20 35.42 1.90 -1.40
CA GLY A 20 34.30 2.80 -1.64
C GLY A 20 33.69 2.56 -3.02
N LEU A 21 32.39 2.76 -3.14
CA LEU A 21 31.62 2.65 -4.36
C LEU A 21 30.94 3.98 -4.66
N ILE A 22 31.01 4.43 -5.91
CA ILE A 22 30.15 5.48 -6.48
C ILE A 22 29.53 4.92 -7.76
N GLU A 23 28.21 5.02 -7.88
CA GLU A 23 27.44 4.51 -9.01
C GLU A 23 26.49 5.60 -9.52
N GLY A 24 26.44 5.78 -10.84
CA GLY A 24 25.53 6.68 -11.52
C GLY A 24 24.94 5.98 -12.74
N ASN A 25 23.62 6.10 -12.94
CA ASN A 25 22.94 5.55 -14.10
C ASN A 25 21.88 6.52 -14.61
N LEU A 26 21.81 6.67 -15.92
CA LEU A 26 20.75 7.39 -16.62
C LEU A 26 20.23 6.50 -17.76
N LYS A 27 18.93 6.26 -17.77
CA LYS A 27 18.21 5.48 -18.78
C LYS A 27 17.06 6.30 -19.33
N GLY A 28 16.90 6.26 -20.65
CA GLY A 28 15.75 6.83 -21.34
C GLY A 28 15.13 5.78 -22.25
N SER A 29 13.82 5.68 -22.23
CA SER A 29 13.04 4.88 -23.16
C SER A 29 11.96 5.73 -23.80
N ALA A 30 11.67 5.44 -25.07
CA ALA A 30 10.53 6.00 -25.76
C ALA A 30 9.72 4.88 -26.40
N ASP A 31 8.41 4.94 -26.27
CA ASP A 31 7.46 4.03 -26.92
C ASP A 31 6.47 4.83 -27.74
N LEU A 32 6.83 5.10 -29.00
CA LEU A 32 6.00 5.88 -29.92
C LEU A 32 5.62 4.98 -31.10
N ALA A 33 4.32 4.75 -31.25
CA ALA A 33 3.77 4.03 -32.38
C ALA A 33 2.90 4.94 -33.24
N PHE A 34 3.01 4.78 -34.56
CA PHE A 34 2.31 5.62 -35.55
C PHE A 34 1.51 4.74 -36.49
N GLY A 35 0.30 5.19 -36.85
CA GLY A 35 -0.59 4.48 -37.75
C GLY A 35 -1.26 5.39 -38.78
N TYR A 36 -1.86 4.76 -39.79
CA TYR A 36 -2.73 5.46 -40.75
C TYR A 36 -3.97 4.63 -41.08
N ASP A 37 -5.16 5.23 -40.97
CA ASP A 37 -6.43 4.60 -41.29
C ASP A 37 -7.29 5.43 -42.27
N THR A 38 -8.50 4.93 -42.55
CA THR A 38 -9.39 5.53 -43.56
C THR A 38 -10.31 6.63 -43.02
N VAL A 39 -10.25 6.98 -41.73
CA VAL A 39 -11.17 7.95 -41.10
C VAL A 39 -11.09 9.31 -41.81
N GLY A 40 -9.88 9.85 -41.99
CA GLY A 40 -9.69 11.14 -42.68
C GLY A 40 -10.20 11.15 -44.13
N LEU A 41 -10.02 10.04 -44.86
CA LEU A 41 -10.55 9.88 -46.21
C LEU A 41 -12.08 9.81 -46.23
N LYS A 42 -12.70 9.15 -45.24
CA LYS A 42 -14.16 9.12 -45.08
C LYS A 42 -14.73 10.50 -44.74
N GLN A 43 -14.05 11.26 -43.88
CA GLN A 43 -14.43 12.64 -43.55
C GLN A 43 -14.40 13.53 -44.79
N TRP A 44 -13.30 13.51 -45.56
CA TRP A 44 -13.19 14.30 -46.80
C TRP A 44 -14.24 13.89 -47.85
N LYS A 45 -14.53 12.57 -47.96
CA LYS A 45 -15.61 12.06 -48.80
C LYS A 45 -16.98 12.60 -48.37
N ASN A 46 -17.26 12.69 -47.07
CA ASN A 46 -18.53 13.23 -46.55
C ASN A 46 -18.70 14.71 -46.91
N ASP A 47 -17.60 15.46 -47.05
CA ASP A 47 -17.58 16.82 -47.59
C ASP A 47 -17.52 16.86 -49.12
N LYS A 48 -17.87 15.76 -49.79
CA LYS A 48 -17.91 15.63 -51.26
C LYS A 48 -16.57 15.93 -51.92
N PHE A 49 -15.46 15.64 -51.23
CA PHE A 49 -14.10 15.92 -51.68
C PHE A 49 -13.84 17.40 -51.97
N ALA A 50 -14.50 18.31 -51.24
CA ALA A 50 -14.25 19.74 -51.36
C ALA A 50 -12.76 20.06 -51.10
N ALA A 51 -12.16 20.89 -51.96
CA ALA A 51 -10.72 21.15 -51.93
C ALA A 51 -10.26 21.83 -50.63
N ASP A 52 -11.11 22.66 -50.03
CA ASP A 52 -10.89 23.33 -48.74
C ASP A 52 -10.91 22.35 -47.55
N SER A 53 -11.46 21.15 -47.73
CA SER A 53 -11.55 20.10 -46.72
C SER A 53 -10.54 18.98 -46.93
N ALA A 54 -9.64 19.10 -47.93
CA ALA A 54 -8.64 18.09 -48.25
C ALA A 54 -7.67 17.80 -47.09
N TYR A 55 -7.46 18.76 -46.19
CA TYR A 55 -6.62 18.59 -45.00
C TYR A 55 -7.16 17.50 -44.04
N LYS A 56 -8.45 17.15 -44.09
CA LYS A 56 -9.04 16.10 -43.24
C LYS A 56 -8.45 14.73 -43.51
N VAL A 57 -7.82 14.51 -44.67
CA VAL A 57 -7.05 13.29 -44.96
C VAL A 57 -5.95 13.06 -43.92
N LEU A 58 -5.41 14.13 -43.32
CA LEU A 58 -4.42 14.04 -42.25
C LEU A 58 -4.97 13.40 -40.97
N ASN A 59 -6.29 13.38 -40.75
CA ASN A 59 -6.91 12.66 -39.63
C ASN A 59 -6.90 11.14 -39.80
N GLY A 60 -6.45 10.64 -40.97
CA GLY A 60 -6.10 9.25 -41.14
C GLY A 60 -4.82 8.89 -40.39
N PHE A 61 -3.88 9.82 -40.25
CA PHE A 61 -2.64 9.62 -39.48
C PHE A 61 -2.90 9.81 -37.98
N TYR A 62 -2.33 8.93 -37.17
CA TYR A 62 -2.42 9.00 -35.71
C TYR A 62 -1.15 8.52 -35.02
N VAL A 63 -0.95 8.98 -33.79
CA VAL A 63 -0.06 8.38 -32.80
C VAL A 63 -0.91 7.46 -31.93
N SER A 64 -0.44 6.24 -31.70
CA SER A 64 -1.09 5.35 -30.75
C SER A 64 -0.69 5.76 -29.34
N ASP A 65 -1.69 5.94 -28.48
CA ASP A 65 -1.57 6.10 -27.03
C ASP A 65 -1.35 4.75 -26.32
N ARG A 66 -1.55 3.67 -27.08
CA ARG A 66 -1.53 2.29 -26.58
C ARG A 66 -0.33 1.53 -27.09
N ALA A 67 0.03 0.48 -26.35
CA ALA A 67 1.13 -0.43 -26.65
C ALA A 67 1.15 -0.99 -28.08
N ASN A 68 -0.02 -1.18 -28.73
CA ASN A 68 -0.09 -1.64 -30.12
C ASN A 68 -0.29 -0.47 -31.08
N PRO A 69 0.41 -0.44 -32.24
CA PRO A 69 0.30 0.64 -33.22
C PRO A 69 -1.07 0.89 -33.84
N ASP A 70 -2.05 0.02 -33.59
CA ASP A 70 -3.42 0.15 -34.09
C ASP A 70 -4.37 0.83 -33.10
N GLY A 71 -3.85 1.40 -32.01
CA GLY A 71 -4.63 2.07 -30.95
C GLY A 71 -5.23 1.09 -29.93
N THR A 72 -4.71 -0.14 -29.86
CA THR A 72 -5.18 -1.17 -28.91
C THR A 72 -4.07 -1.58 -27.95
N GLY A 73 -4.41 -2.34 -26.90
CA GLY A 73 -3.46 -2.72 -25.86
C GLY A 73 -3.47 -1.72 -24.69
N GLU A 74 -2.58 -1.95 -23.72
CA GLU A 74 -2.48 -1.14 -22.51
C GLU A 74 -1.94 0.27 -22.82
N ASP A 75 -2.28 1.24 -21.95
CA ASP A 75 -1.58 2.53 -21.89
C ASP A 75 -0.11 2.35 -21.55
N VAL A 76 0.76 3.17 -22.14
CA VAL A 76 2.19 3.11 -21.89
C VAL A 76 2.80 4.50 -21.94
N ASP A 77 3.63 4.84 -20.95
CA ASP A 77 4.44 6.07 -20.98
C ASP A 77 5.19 6.20 -22.34
N GLU A 78 4.84 7.15 -23.20
CA GLU A 78 5.54 7.36 -24.48
C GLU A 78 7.00 7.75 -24.27
N LEU A 79 7.31 8.41 -23.15
CA LEU A 79 8.68 8.74 -22.76
C LEU A 79 8.89 8.49 -21.27
N LYS A 80 9.93 7.71 -20.95
CA LYS A 80 10.35 7.47 -19.57
C LYS A 80 11.82 7.76 -19.38
N LEU A 81 12.13 8.53 -18.36
CA LEU A 81 13.49 8.84 -17.92
C LEU A 81 13.70 8.31 -16.51
N SER A 82 14.77 7.54 -16.30
CA SER A 82 15.18 7.05 -14.99
C SER A 82 16.61 7.44 -14.70
N ALA A 83 16.86 8.04 -13.54
CA ALA A 83 18.18 8.42 -13.06
C ALA A 83 18.44 7.76 -11.69
N ASN A 84 19.69 7.39 -11.43
CA ASN A 84 20.13 6.85 -10.15
C ASN A 84 21.54 7.36 -9.83
N LEU A 85 21.75 7.79 -8.59
CA LEU A 85 23.06 8.14 -8.03
C LEU A 85 23.19 7.46 -6.67
N ALA A 86 24.26 6.70 -6.47
CA ALA A 86 24.51 5.96 -5.24
C ALA A 86 25.96 6.07 -4.79
N ALA A 87 26.16 6.00 -3.48
CA ALA A 87 27.46 5.84 -2.85
C ALA A 87 27.39 4.74 -1.79
N GLY A 88 28.50 4.02 -1.59
CA GLY A 88 28.50 2.90 -0.67
C GLY A 88 29.88 2.46 -0.23
N LEU A 89 29.89 1.50 0.69
CA LEU A 89 31.08 0.80 1.13
C LEU A 89 30.91 -0.68 0.86
N GLY A 90 31.99 -1.31 0.44
CA GLY A 90 31.98 -2.74 0.18
C GLY A 90 33.29 -3.42 0.56
N VAL A 91 33.21 -4.74 0.61
CA VAL A 91 34.33 -5.63 0.79
C VAL A 91 34.53 -6.37 -0.53
N ASN A 92 35.72 -6.23 -1.10
CA ASN A 92 36.13 -6.86 -2.33
C ASN A 92 37.10 -8.01 -2.02
N ALA A 93 36.64 -9.25 -2.24
CA ALA A 93 37.44 -10.45 -2.11
C ALA A 93 37.65 -11.09 -3.49
N VAL A 94 38.69 -11.92 -3.62
CA VAL A 94 39.17 -12.48 -4.91
C VAL A 94 38.06 -13.15 -5.75
N VAL A 95 37.05 -13.73 -5.10
CA VAL A 95 35.95 -14.46 -5.77
C VAL A 95 34.58 -13.81 -5.59
N ALA A 96 34.44 -12.79 -4.73
CA ALA A 96 33.17 -12.14 -4.44
C ALA A 96 33.36 -10.72 -3.89
N SER A 97 32.45 -9.83 -4.25
CA SER A 97 32.39 -8.46 -3.71
C SER A 97 30.98 -8.19 -3.17
N GLY A 98 30.88 -7.57 -2.00
CA GLY A 98 29.61 -7.14 -1.43
C GLY A 98 29.63 -5.67 -1.06
N TYR A 99 28.56 -4.94 -1.36
CA TYR A 99 28.42 -3.51 -1.07
C TYR A 99 27.12 -3.22 -0.33
N VAL A 100 27.19 -2.30 0.63
CA VAL A 100 26.03 -1.59 1.17
C VAL A 100 26.07 -0.18 0.58
N LYS A 101 24.98 0.24 -0.06
CA LYS A 101 24.90 1.52 -0.79
C LYS A 101 23.62 2.28 -0.47
N GLY A 102 23.76 3.58 -0.29
CA GLY A 102 22.65 4.52 -0.22
C GLY A 102 22.65 5.42 -1.45
N GLY A 103 21.48 5.84 -1.93
CA GLY A 103 21.40 6.65 -3.13
C GLY A 103 20.10 7.41 -3.29
N ILE A 104 20.03 8.20 -4.35
CA ILE A 104 18.83 8.88 -4.81
C ILE A 104 18.53 8.36 -6.22
N ALA A 105 17.30 7.93 -6.46
CA ALA A 105 16.79 7.50 -7.74
C ALA A 105 15.57 8.34 -8.13
N GLY A 106 15.50 8.81 -9.36
CA GLY A 106 14.36 9.55 -9.89
C GLY A 106 13.79 8.86 -11.13
N VAL A 107 12.48 8.91 -11.30
CA VAL A 107 11.77 8.47 -12.51
C VAL A 107 10.82 9.58 -12.94
N ILE A 108 10.78 9.85 -14.24
CA ILE A 108 9.82 10.76 -14.88
C ILE A 108 9.19 10.00 -16.03
N GLY A 109 7.86 9.95 -16.07
CA GLY A 109 7.06 9.48 -17.20
C GLY A 109 6.39 10.68 -17.89
N ILE A 110 6.24 10.58 -19.21
CA ILE A 110 5.39 11.44 -20.01
C ILE A 110 4.49 10.52 -20.82
N ASP A 111 3.20 10.70 -20.60
CA ASP A 111 2.10 10.00 -21.27
C ASP A 111 1.44 10.98 -22.24
N LEU A 112 0.97 10.50 -23.38
CA LEU A 112 0.09 11.24 -24.26
C LEU A 112 -1.36 11.05 -23.77
N VAL A 113 -2.23 12.01 -24.11
CA VAL A 113 -3.63 12.00 -23.65
C VAL A 113 -4.55 12.03 -24.86
N ASP A 114 -5.41 11.03 -25.03
CA ASP A 114 -6.42 10.97 -26.09
C ASP A 114 -7.72 11.73 -25.72
N ILE A 115 -8.36 12.40 -26.70
CA ILE A 115 -9.62 13.11 -26.45
C ILE A 115 -10.73 12.11 -26.16
N GLY A 116 -11.40 12.29 -25.03
CA GLY A 116 -12.50 11.42 -24.60
C GLY A 116 -12.05 10.22 -23.76
N GLN A 117 -10.77 10.19 -23.35
CA GLN A 117 -10.22 9.25 -22.37
C GLN A 117 -11.02 9.30 -21.05
N ASN A 118 -11.39 10.49 -20.57
CA ASN A 118 -12.18 10.67 -19.33
C ASN A 118 -13.69 10.40 -19.46
N ASN A 119 -14.20 10.25 -20.69
CA ASN A 119 -15.65 10.05 -20.92
C ASN A 119 -15.94 8.72 -21.63
N GLY A 120 -14.95 7.81 -21.71
CA GLY A 120 -15.09 6.49 -22.33
C GLY A 120 -15.28 6.49 -23.85
N THR A 121 -14.94 7.58 -24.54
CA THR A 121 -15.07 7.70 -26.00
C THR A 121 -13.73 7.73 -26.76
N SER A 122 -12.62 7.59 -26.04
CA SER A 122 -11.28 7.47 -26.64
C SER A 122 -11.22 6.27 -27.59
N ASP A 123 -10.54 6.46 -28.73
CA ASP A 123 -10.24 5.37 -29.68
C ASP A 123 -8.78 4.91 -29.61
N GLY A 124 -8.04 5.39 -28.59
CA GLY A 124 -6.62 5.10 -28.33
C GLY A 124 -5.69 5.73 -29.38
N LYS A 125 -6.18 6.72 -30.14
CA LYS A 125 -5.50 7.25 -31.32
C LYS A 125 -5.53 8.76 -31.35
N ILE A 126 -4.38 9.34 -31.09
CA ILE A 126 -4.20 10.79 -31.11
C ILE A 126 -3.98 11.26 -32.55
N ARG A 127 -4.99 11.91 -33.11
CA ARG A 127 -5.06 12.36 -34.49
C ARG A 127 -4.66 13.82 -34.64
N GLY A 128 -4.29 14.19 -35.86
CA GLY A 128 -3.90 15.57 -36.19
C GLY A 128 -4.95 16.62 -35.80
N SER A 129 -6.24 16.29 -35.85
CA SER A 129 -7.32 17.19 -35.40
C SER A 129 -7.33 17.43 -33.89
N GLU A 130 -6.99 16.44 -33.08
CA GLU A 130 -6.97 16.51 -31.61
C GLU A 130 -5.74 17.26 -31.10
N ILE A 131 -4.61 17.07 -31.80
CA ILE A 131 -3.40 17.86 -31.60
C ILE A 131 -3.66 19.33 -31.99
N ALA A 132 -4.30 19.56 -33.14
CA ALA A 132 -4.61 20.91 -33.61
C ALA A 132 -5.60 21.65 -32.71
N SER A 133 -6.60 20.95 -32.12
CA SER A 133 -7.53 21.56 -31.17
C SER A 133 -6.88 21.96 -29.85
N ARG A 134 -5.79 21.27 -29.46
CA ARG A 134 -5.03 21.53 -28.23
C ARG A 134 -3.78 22.38 -28.44
N ILE A 135 -3.52 22.87 -29.66
CA ILE A 135 -2.29 23.64 -29.97
C ILE A 135 -2.16 24.96 -29.20
N SER A 136 -3.28 25.53 -28.74
CA SER A 136 -3.30 26.73 -27.89
C SER A 136 -3.01 26.41 -26.41
N LYS A 137 -3.10 25.14 -26.02
CA LYS A 137 -2.82 24.60 -24.70
C LYS A 137 -2.13 23.23 -24.80
N PRO A 138 -0.92 23.17 -25.37
CA PRO A 138 -0.29 21.90 -25.74
C PRO A 138 0.01 20.99 -24.56
N TRP A 139 0.01 21.48 -23.32
CA TRP A 139 0.14 20.66 -22.11
C TRP A 139 -1.07 19.76 -21.86
N GLU A 140 -2.27 20.06 -22.41
CA GLU A 140 -3.44 19.16 -22.34
C GLU A 140 -3.29 17.91 -23.24
N LEU A 141 -2.16 17.76 -23.94
CA LEU A 141 -1.82 16.57 -24.72
C LEU A 141 -0.94 15.59 -23.93
N PHE A 142 -0.46 15.99 -22.75
CA PHE A 142 0.53 15.22 -22.01
C PHE A 142 0.13 15.10 -20.55
N ASP A 143 0.25 13.91 -19.99
CA ASP A 143 0.40 13.71 -18.55
C ASP A 143 1.89 13.59 -18.22
N VAL A 144 2.33 14.27 -17.16
CA VAL A 144 3.71 14.21 -16.71
C VAL A 144 3.72 13.86 -15.23
N SER A 145 4.14 12.64 -14.93
CA SER A 145 4.27 12.16 -13.56
C SER A 145 5.72 11.81 -13.24
N GLY A 146 6.07 11.90 -11.96
CA GLY A 146 7.40 11.53 -11.54
C GLY A 146 7.57 11.44 -10.03
N GLN A 147 8.63 10.73 -9.65
CA GLN A 147 9.01 10.53 -8.25
C GLN A 147 10.53 10.55 -8.08
N ILE A 148 10.97 11.05 -6.94
CA ILE A 148 12.35 11.06 -6.50
C ILE A 148 12.42 10.32 -5.17
N ASN A 149 13.24 9.27 -5.10
CA ASN A 149 13.35 8.38 -3.96
C ASN A 149 14.79 8.32 -3.46
N ALA A 150 15.03 8.56 -2.17
CA ALA A 150 16.23 8.07 -1.50
C ALA A 150 16.10 6.57 -1.21
N TYR A 151 17.20 5.82 -1.12
CA TYR A 151 17.15 4.42 -0.75
C TYR A 151 18.42 3.98 -0.03
N LEU A 152 18.32 2.85 0.66
CA LEU A 152 19.41 2.07 1.22
C LEU A 152 19.27 0.61 0.76
N GLY A 153 20.35 0.04 0.25
CA GLY A 153 20.36 -1.28 -0.34
C GLY A 153 21.70 -1.98 -0.21
N ALA A 154 21.72 -3.24 -0.60
CA ALA A 154 22.94 -4.04 -0.68
C ALA A 154 22.97 -4.83 -1.98
N GLU A 155 24.18 -5.03 -2.48
CA GLU A 155 24.45 -5.88 -3.64
C GLU A 155 25.60 -6.83 -3.37
N VAL A 156 25.52 -8.03 -3.95
CA VAL A 156 26.60 -9.03 -3.92
C VAL A 156 26.86 -9.48 -5.34
N ASN A 157 28.13 -9.38 -5.74
CA ASN A 157 28.62 -9.91 -7.00
C ASN A 157 29.60 -11.06 -6.72
N THR A 158 29.60 -12.08 -7.57
CA THR A 158 30.46 -13.26 -7.45
C THR A 158 30.95 -13.73 -8.82
N VAL A 159 32.07 -14.43 -8.84
CA VAL A 159 32.53 -15.17 -10.02
C VAL A 159 32.20 -16.65 -9.79
N VAL A 160 31.37 -17.23 -10.65
CA VAL A 160 31.01 -18.64 -10.56
C VAL A 160 32.18 -19.49 -11.11
N PRO A 161 32.82 -20.35 -10.29
CA PRO A 161 34.09 -21.00 -10.69
C PRO A 161 33.99 -21.84 -11.96
N TRP A 162 32.85 -22.49 -12.20
CA TRP A 162 32.59 -23.33 -13.38
C TRP A 162 31.95 -22.59 -14.56
N GLU A 163 31.64 -21.29 -14.43
CA GLU A 163 31.16 -20.43 -15.52
C GLU A 163 32.06 -19.20 -15.69
N PHE A 164 33.37 -19.35 -15.49
CA PHE A 164 34.33 -18.24 -15.47
C PHE A 164 34.33 -17.39 -16.76
N TRP A 165 33.90 -17.95 -17.91
CA TRP A 165 33.70 -17.22 -19.16
C TRP A 165 32.56 -16.20 -19.12
N LYS A 166 31.65 -16.26 -18.14
CA LYS A 166 30.58 -15.27 -17.94
C LYS A 166 31.00 -14.06 -17.10
N GLY A 167 32.21 -14.05 -16.53
CA GLY A 167 32.71 -12.93 -15.71
C GLY A 167 31.97 -12.76 -14.37
N VAL A 168 32.05 -11.55 -13.81
CA VAL A 168 31.40 -11.19 -12.53
C VAL A 168 29.88 -11.12 -12.71
N GLN A 169 29.15 -11.83 -11.85
CA GLN A 169 27.70 -11.92 -11.87
C GLN A 169 27.10 -11.29 -10.61
N LYS A 170 26.06 -10.48 -10.77
CA LYS A 170 25.28 -9.96 -9.64
C LYS A 170 24.31 -11.05 -9.16
N VAL A 171 24.50 -11.52 -7.93
CA VAL A 171 23.69 -12.60 -7.32
C VAL A 171 22.74 -12.10 -6.24
N TYR A 172 22.93 -10.86 -5.80
CA TYR A 172 22.03 -10.19 -4.87
C TYR A 172 21.98 -8.70 -5.22
N ASP A 173 20.78 -8.14 -5.31
CA ASP A 173 20.52 -6.70 -5.44
C ASP A 173 19.17 -6.40 -4.80
N LYS A 174 19.18 -5.81 -3.61
CA LYS A 174 17.95 -5.46 -2.90
C LYS A 174 18.08 -4.11 -2.24
N ARG A 175 17.06 -3.27 -2.42
CA ARG A 175 16.78 -2.12 -1.57
C ARG A 175 16.00 -2.62 -0.36
N PHE A 176 16.47 -2.31 0.83
CA PHE A 176 15.79 -2.67 2.09
C PHE A 176 15.22 -1.45 2.81
N ALA A 177 15.52 -0.24 2.34
CA ALA A 177 14.75 0.96 2.65
C ALA A 177 14.66 1.85 1.41
N THR A 178 13.50 2.43 1.15
CA THR A 178 13.27 3.44 0.10
C THR A 178 12.41 4.55 0.72
N PHE A 179 12.77 5.80 0.48
CA PHE A 179 12.12 6.99 1.02
C PHE A 179 11.80 7.91 -0.15
N GLN A 180 10.52 8.12 -0.45
CA GLN A 180 10.15 9.10 -1.47
C GLN A 180 10.39 10.51 -0.93
N LEU A 181 11.25 11.25 -1.63
CA LEU A 181 11.66 12.62 -1.32
C LEU A 181 10.71 13.64 -1.96
N ALA A 182 10.16 13.30 -3.12
CA ALA A 182 9.19 14.12 -3.84
C ALA A 182 8.40 13.26 -4.83
N SER A 183 7.13 13.61 -5.04
CA SER A 183 6.39 13.28 -6.26
C SER A 183 5.84 14.54 -6.88
N PHE A 184 5.56 14.46 -8.18
CA PHE A 184 4.89 15.48 -8.95
C PHE A 184 4.06 14.82 -10.04
N GLY A 185 2.95 15.46 -10.38
CA GLY A 185 2.04 15.06 -11.44
C GLY A 185 1.43 16.31 -12.05
N VAL A 186 1.37 16.38 -13.37
CA VAL A 186 0.72 17.44 -14.13
C VAL A 186 0.02 16.78 -15.32
N GLY A 187 -1.30 16.60 -15.22
CA GLY A 187 -2.12 15.98 -16.25
C GLY A 187 -3.47 15.52 -15.70
N GLU A 188 -4.14 14.61 -16.40
CA GLU A 188 -5.50 14.15 -16.08
C GLU A 188 -5.51 12.88 -15.19
N SER A 189 -4.36 12.30 -14.84
CA SER A 189 -4.26 11.19 -13.90
C SER A 189 -4.70 11.60 -12.49
N SER A 190 -5.58 10.79 -11.89
CA SER A 190 -6.12 11.05 -10.55
C SER A 190 -5.13 10.59 -9.48
N GLY A 191 -3.95 11.22 -9.38
CA GLY A 191 -2.99 10.91 -8.33
C GLY A 191 -3.66 10.95 -6.95
N ARG A 192 -3.95 9.77 -6.37
CA ARG A 192 -4.69 9.65 -5.10
C ARG A 192 -3.70 9.82 -3.96
N ASN A 193 -3.75 10.99 -3.35
CA ASN A 193 -3.00 11.25 -2.14
C ASN A 193 -3.73 10.66 -0.94
N GLY A 194 -3.08 9.76 -0.22
CA GLY A 194 -3.64 9.16 0.97
C GLY A 194 -2.62 9.00 2.08
N ARG A 195 -3.07 8.48 3.23
CA ARG A 195 -2.20 8.19 4.37
C ARG A 195 -2.55 6.88 5.05
N ALA A 196 -1.54 6.08 5.35
CA ALA A 196 -1.68 4.85 6.15
C ALA A 196 -1.61 5.17 7.65
N ALA A 197 -2.71 4.96 8.38
CA ALA A 197 -2.81 5.30 9.81
C ALA A 197 -3.35 4.15 10.69
N ASN A 198 -2.41 3.27 11.08
CA ASN A 198 -2.49 2.32 12.20
C ASN A 198 -1.30 2.59 13.15
N SER A 199 -1.18 3.85 13.58
CA SER A 199 0.11 4.57 13.59
C SER A 199 0.65 4.75 12.16
N TYR A 200 1.54 5.71 11.90
CA TYR A 200 2.05 5.87 10.53
C TYR A 200 2.85 4.63 10.11
N LEU A 201 2.51 4.07 8.94
CA LEU A 201 3.22 2.95 8.35
C LEU A 201 4.24 3.49 7.35
N ILE A 202 5.52 3.23 7.57
CA ILE A 202 6.61 3.64 6.66
C ILE A 202 7.02 2.48 5.76
N GLY A 203 7.25 2.76 4.48
CA GLY A 203 7.72 1.76 3.53
C GLY A 203 6.69 0.66 3.26
N ALA A 204 5.41 0.90 3.56
CA ALA A 204 4.33 -0.02 3.28
C ALA A 204 3.99 0.03 1.79
N LYS A 205 3.72 -1.13 1.22
CA LYS A 205 3.27 -1.29 -0.15
C LYS A 205 1.80 -0.89 -0.22
N VAL A 206 1.48 0.03 -1.11
CA VAL A 206 0.10 0.46 -1.39
C VAL A 206 -0.23 0.08 -2.81
N PHE A 207 -1.38 -0.56 -3.05
CA PHE A 207 -1.82 -0.90 -4.41
C PHE A 207 -3.34 -0.84 -4.53
N PHE A 208 -3.83 -0.70 -5.77
CA PHE A 208 -5.25 -0.78 -6.08
C PHE A 208 -5.61 -2.22 -6.42
N ASP A 209 -6.35 -2.88 -5.54
CA ASP A 209 -6.82 -4.27 -5.68
C ASP A 209 -8.16 -4.26 -6.43
N ALA A 210 -8.10 -4.44 -7.75
CA ALA A 210 -9.25 -4.30 -8.64
C ALA A 210 -10.09 -5.59 -8.75
N ASN A 211 -9.52 -6.72 -8.35
CA ASN A 211 -10.19 -8.02 -8.37
C ASN A 211 -10.50 -8.57 -6.96
N PHE A 212 -10.19 -7.79 -5.92
CA PHE A 212 -10.49 -8.07 -4.50
C PHE A 212 -9.79 -9.34 -3.98
N ASN A 213 -8.62 -9.69 -4.52
CA ASN A 213 -7.87 -10.88 -4.10
C ASN A 213 -6.82 -10.58 -3.00
N GLY A 214 -6.62 -9.30 -2.65
CA GLY A 214 -5.67 -8.86 -1.63
C GLY A 214 -4.19 -8.99 -2.02
N ILE A 215 -3.90 -9.27 -3.29
CA ILE A 215 -2.56 -9.53 -3.84
C ILE A 215 -2.34 -8.60 -5.03
N GLN A 216 -1.27 -7.82 -5.01
CA GLN A 216 -0.95 -6.99 -6.16
C GLN A 216 -0.66 -7.86 -7.40
N ASP A 217 -1.52 -7.74 -8.42
CA ASP A 217 -1.32 -8.33 -9.74
C ASP A 217 -0.51 -7.41 -10.67
N ASP A 218 0.04 -7.96 -11.76
CA ASP A 218 0.93 -7.23 -12.69
C ASP A 218 0.31 -5.95 -13.29
N LYS A 219 -1.03 -5.88 -13.34
CA LYS A 219 -1.78 -4.74 -13.89
C LYS A 219 -2.21 -3.73 -12.83
N GLU A 220 -2.03 -4.04 -11.56
CA GLU A 220 -2.51 -3.20 -10.47
C GLU A 220 -1.48 -2.13 -10.12
N PRO A 221 -1.85 -0.83 -10.17
CA PRO A 221 -0.93 0.24 -9.83
C PRO A 221 -0.51 0.13 -8.38
N SER A 222 0.74 0.53 -8.10
CA SER A 222 1.29 0.47 -6.75
C SER A 222 2.25 1.61 -6.46
N THR A 223 2.40 1.91 -5.17
CA THR A 223 3.30 2.91 -4.62
C THR A 223 3.79 2.46 -3.23
N ILE A 224 4.57 3.28 -2.55
CA ILE A 224 5.10 3.00 -1.21
C ILE A 224 4.82 4.20 -0.29
N THR A 225 4.50 3.94 0.98
CA THR A 225 4.28 5.01 1.97
C THR A 225 5.58 5.70 2.42
N ASN A 226 5.47 7.01 2.65
CA ASN A 226 6.48 7.87 3.24
C ASN A 226 6.64 7.66 4.74
N ALA A 227 7.63 8.35 5.34
CA ALA A 227 7.89 8.30 6.78
C ALA A 227 6.73 8.82 7.64
N ASP A 228 5.90 9.70 7.10
CA ASP A 228 4.67 10.20 7.75
C ASP A 228 3.43 9.40 7.34
N GLY A 229 3.61 8.23 6.73
CA GLY A 229 2.55 7.36 6.24
C GLY A 229 1.86 7.84 4.96
N SER A 230 2.20 9.03 4.43
CA SER A 230 1.58 9.54 3.21
C SER A 230 1.98 8.71 1.97
N PHE A 231 1.12 8.63 0.98
CA PHE A 231 1.41 8.00 -0.31
C PHE A 231 0.68 8.73 -1.43
N ASN A 232 1.15 8.54 -2.65
CA ASN A 232 0.44 8.95 -3.86
C ASN A 232 0.33 7.72 -4.78
N LEU A 233 -0.89 7.21 -4.91
CA LEU A 233 -1.22 6.07 -5.75
C LEU A 233 -1.90 6.61 -7.01
N ASP A 234 -1.22 6.49 -8.14
CA ASP A 234 -1.79 6.86 -9.43
C ASP A 234 -2.63 5.69 -9.96
N VAL A 235 -3.94 5.89 -10.10
CA VAL A 235 -4.87 4.88 -10.63
C VAL A 235 -5.49 5.43 -11.90
N SER A 236 -5.21 4.74 -13.00
CA SER A 236 -5.76 5.02 -14.33
C SER A 236 -7.28 4.82 -14.32
N LEU A 237 -8.05 5.92 -14.39
CA LEU A 237 -9.50 5.83 -14.55
C LEU A 237 -9.88 5.03 -15.81
N PRO A 238 -9.23 5.21 -16.98
CA PRO A 238 -9.54 4.40 -18.16
C PRO A 238 -9.46 2.87 -17.96
N ASP A 239 -8.57 2.40 -17.08
CA ASP A 239 -8.37 0.97 -16.85
C ASP A 239 -9.31 0.40 -15.78
N PHE A 240 -9.73 1.22 -14.82
CA PHE A 240 -10.39 0.76 -13.59
C PHE A 240 -11.80 1.33 -13.38
N ASP A 241 -12.14 2.50 -13.91
CA ASP A 241 -13.50 3.06 -13.93
C ASP A 241 -14.32 2.36 -15.03
N LYS A 242 -14.95 1.26 -14.66
CA LYS A 242 -15.71 0.37 -15.55
C LYS A 242 -17.02 1.03 -15.99
N ASN A 243 -17.57 1.91 -15.18
CA ASN A 243 -18.86 2.53 -15.44
C ASN A 243 -18.75 3.94 -16.07
N ASN A 244 -17.54 4.48 -16.21
CA ASN A 244 -17.20 5.79 -16.74
C ASN A 244 -17.88 6.94 -15.96
N SER A 245 -17.94 6.81 -14.64
CA SER A 245 -18.46 7.87 -13.76
C SER A 245 -17.51 9.05 -13.63
N GLY A 246 -16.22 8.84 -13.93
CA GLY A 246 -15.13 9.78 -13.66
C GLY A 246 -14.57 9.65 -12.24
N GLU A 247 -15.04 8.69 -11.45
CA GLU A 247 -14.57 8.34 -10.12
C GLU A 247 -14.31 6.83 -10.06
N LEU A 248 -13.62 6.35 -9.01
CA LEU A 248 -13.52 4.90 -8.79
C LEU A 248 -14.53 4.51 -7.74
N ASP A 249 -15.45 3.64 -8.13
CA ASP A 249 -16.51 3.16 -7.27
C ASP A 249 -16.05 1.96 -6.41
N PRO A 250 -16.68 1.72 -5.24
CA PRO A 250 -16.30 0.60 -4.38
C PRO A 250 -16.47 -0.80 -5.00
N ASP A 251 -17.21 -0.96 -6.10
CA ASP A 251 -17.32 -2.21 -6.86
C ASP A 251 -16.23 -2.38 -7.93
N GLU A 252 -15.40 -1.37 -8.14
CA GLU A 252 -14.33 -1.36 -9.14
C GLU A 252 -12.97 -1.76 -8.57
N GLY A 253 -12.79 -1.60 -7.26
CA GLY A 253 -11.64 -2.07 -6.51
C GLY A 253 -11.57 -1.49 -5.12
N ARG A 254 -10.43 -1.69 -4.46
CA ARG A 254 -10.12 -1.11 -3.15
C ARG A 254 -8.64 -0.75 -3.03
N ILE A 255 -8.33 0.14 -2.09
CA ILE A 255 -6.93 0.42 -1.73
C ILE A 255 -6.49 -0.61 -0.70
N VAL A 256 -5.35 -1.25 -0.93
CA VAL A 256 -4.71 -2.18 0.01
C VAL A 256 -3.36 -1.64 0.45
N ILE A 257 -3.13 -1.63 1.75
CA ILE A 257 -1.83 -1.34 2.37
C ILE A 257 -1.33 -2.61 3.04
N ALA A 258 -0.23 -3.14 2.51
CA ALA A 258 0.43 -4.33 3.01
C ALA A 258 1.90 -4.04 3.31
N GLU A 259 2.52 -4.92 4.10
CA GLU A 259 3.93 -4.77 4.48
C GLU A 259 4.23 -3.43 5.19
N GLY A 260 5.50 -3.02 5.20
CA GLY A 260 5.96 -1.81 5.87
C GLY A 260 6.15 -1.98 7.37
N ILE A 261 6.65 -0.92 8.00
CA ILE A 261 6.98 -0.88 9.42
C ILE A 261 6.07 0.14 10.11
N ASN A 262 5.47 -0.26 11.21
CA ASN A 262 4.74 0.65 12.08
C ASN A 262 5.74 1.54 12.83
N THR A 263 5.68 2.85 12.61
CA THR A 263 6.61 3.84 13.20
C THR A 263 6.55 3.94 14.71
N ALA A 264 5.45 3.54 15.34
CA ALA A 264 5.28 3.62 16.79
C ALA A 264 5.75 2.35 17.50
N THR A 265 5.58 1.18 16.89
CA THR A 265 5.95 -0.12 17.48
C THR A 265 7.29 -0.66 16.98
N TYR A 266 7.78 -0.14 15.85
CA TYR A 266 8.93 -0.66 15.08
C TYR A 266 8.76 -2.11 14.62
N LEU A 267 7.52 -2.60 14.57
CA LEU A 267 7.21 -3.94 14.09
C LEU A 267 6.73 -3.89 12.63
N PRO A 268 6.99 -4.95 11.84
CA PRO A 268 6.36 -5.11 10.53
C PRO A 268 4.84 -5.17 10.66
N GLN A 269 4.13 -4.57 9.70
CA GLN A 269 2.68 -4.75 9.59
C GLN A 269 2.37 -6.23 9.27
N GLN A 270 1.55 -6.87 10.12
CA GLN A 270 1.30 -8.31 10.04
C GLN A 270 0.05 -8.67 9.23
N THR A 271 -0.91 -7.76 9.16
CA THR A 271 -2.19 -7.92 8.44
C THR A 271 -2.43 -6.72 7.52
N PRO A 272 -2.96 -6.90 6.31
CA PRO A 272 -3.24 -5.79 5.41
C PRO A 272 -4.31 -4.86 5.98
N LEU A 273 -4.28 -3.59 5.58
CA LEU A 273 -5.35 -2.63 5.80
C LEU A 273 -5.99 -2.29 4.45
N THR A 274 -7.30 -2.11 4.44
CA THR A 274 -8.05 -1.76 3.23
C THR A 274 -8.90 -0.51 3.42
N ALA A 275 -9.27 0.10 2.31
CA ALA A 275 -10.25 1.19 2.26
C ALA A 275 -10.95 1.22 0.90
N THR A 276 -12.12 1.84 0.85
CA THR A 276 -12.79 2.18 -0.41
C THR A 276 -11.90 3.13 -1.24
N PRO A 277 -12.04 3.16 -2.58
CA PRO A 277 -11.16 3.93 -3.45
C PRO A 277 -11.09 5.43 -3.14
N ASP A 278 -12.19 6.01 -2.66
CA ASP A 278 -12.36 7.43 -2.32
C ASP A 278 -11.68 7.84 -1.00
N ALA A 279 -11.28 6.88 -0.16
CA ALA A 279 -10.67 7.17 1.13
C ALA A 279 -9.28 7.81 1.00
N THR A 280 -9.06 8.88 1.77
CA THR A 280 -7.77 9.58 1.87
C THR A 280 -6.95 9.14 3.09
N VAL A 281 -7.54 8.36 4.00
CA VAL A 281 -6.85 7.76 5.14
C VAL A 281 -7.22 6.28 5.23
N VAL A 282 -6.22 5.39 5.12
CA VAL A 282 -6.39 3.93 5.23
C VAL A 282 -6.03 3.49 6.64
N THR A 283 -6.98 2.87 7.33
CA THR A 283 -6.94 2.56 8.76
C THR A 283 -7.58 1.19 9.07
N PRO A 284 -7.43 0.67 10.30
CA PRO A 284 -8.19 -0.50 10.74
C PRO A 284 -9.72 -0.30 10.67
N LEU A 285 -10.21 0.93 10.80
CA LEU A 285 -11.64 1.21 10.74
C LEU A 285 -12.16 1.34 9.30
N THR A 286 -11.37 1.92 8.39
CA THR A 286 -11.71 1.89 6.97
C THR A 286 -11.64 0.47 6.41
N THR A 287 -10.83 -0.41 7.01
CA THR A 287 -10.79 -1.83 6.65
C THR A 287 -12.12 -2.52 6.97
N LEU A 288 -12.68 -2.26 8.16
CA LEU A 288 -14.01 -2.74 8.54
C LEU A 288 -15.13 -2.13 7.69
N MET A 289 -15.00 -0.85 7.33
CA MET A 289 -15.93 -0.15 6.45
C MET A 289 -15.91 -0.75 5.04
N ALA A 290 -14.72 -0.94 4.45
CA ALA A 290 -14.54 -1.53 3.13
C ALA A 290 -15.13 -2.96 3.07
N GLU A 291 -14.87 -3.79 4.09
CA GLU A 291 -15.48 -5.12 4.19
C GLU A 291 -17.02 -5.05 4.22
N LEU A 292 -17.62 -4.11 4.95
CA LEU A 292 -19.08 -3.93 4.94
C LEU A 292 -19.58 -3.49 3.56
N VAL A 293 -18.86 -2.61 2.87
CA VAL A 293 -19.21 -2.19 1.51
C VAL A 293 -19.13 -3.35 0.53
N GLU A 294 -18.08 -4.18 0.61
CA GLU A 294 -17.93 -5.42 -0.17
C GLU A 294 -19.04 -6.43 0.11
N GLN A 295 -19.60 -6.45 1.34
CA GLN A 295 -20.79 -7.23 1.69
C GLN A 295 -22.11 -6.64 1.16
N GLY A 296 -22.05 -5.52 0.42
CA GLY A 296 -23.19 -4.90 -0.27
C GLY A 296 -23.87 -3.79 0.51
N PHE A 297 -23.26 -3.26 1.58
CA PHE A 297 -23.77 -2.08 2.25
C PHE A 297 -23.36 -0.81 1.51
N ASP A 298 -24.23 0.19 1.55
CA ASP A 298 -23.89 1.55 1.16
C ASP A 298 -22.79 2.15 2.05
N ALA A 299 -21.91 2.97 1.50
CA ALA A 299 -20.73 3.50 2.19
C ALA A 299 -21.09 4.31 3.45
N ASP A 300 -22.09 5.20 3.38
CA ASP A 300 -22.55 5.98 4.53
C ASP A 300 -23.12 5.06 5.62
N ARG A 301 -23.82 4.00 5.19
CA ARG A 301 -24.37 3.02 6.12
C ARG A 301 -23.28 2.18 6.78
N ALA A 302 -22.27 1.74 6.02
CA ALA A 302 -21.12 1.00 6.53
C ALA A 302 -20.36 1.84 7.56
N GLU A 303 -20.07 3.10 7.24
CA GLU A 303 -19.39 4.03 8.14
C GLU A 303 -20.19 4.26 9.43
N PHE A 304 -21.51 4.47 9.32
CA PHE A 304 -22.39 4.60 10.48
C PHE A 304 -22.36 3.36 11.38
N LEU A 305 -22.39 2.16 10.79
CA LEU A 305 -22.35 0.89 11.54
C LEU A 305 -21.03 0.73 12.30
N VAL A 306 -19.89 1.02 11.65
CA VAL A 306 -18.57 0.98 12.32
C VAL A 306 -18.53 1.99 13.47
N LYS A 307 -18.93 3.24 13.24
CA LYS A 307 -18.92 4.28 14.29
C LYS A 307 -19.83 3.93 15.46
N SER A 308 -21.07 3.52 15.18
CA SER A 308 -22.05 3.23 16.24
C SER A 308 -21.72 1.97 17.04
N SER A 309 -21.19 0.93 16.39
CA SER A 309 -20.85 -0.33 17.06
C SER A 309 -19.69 -0.18 18.04
N LEU A 310 -18.68 0.65 17.69
CA LEU A 310 -17.47 0.92 18.48
C LEU A 310 -17.59 2.16 19.38
N GLY A 311 -18.75 2.82 19.40
CA GLY A 311 -19.00 3.99 20.26
C GLY A 311 -18.24 5.26 19.87
N LEU A 312 -17.94 5.43 18.57
CA LEU A 312 -17.22 6.59 18.05
C LEU A 312 -18.16 7.78 17.80
N PRO A 313 -17.63 9.04 17.86
CA PRO A 313 -18.43 10.22 17.57
C PRO A 313 -19.02 10.20 16.16
N PRO A 314 -20.32 10.49 15.97
CA PRO A 314 -20.99 10.35 14.68
C PRO A 314 -20.53 11.37 13.63
N THR A 315 -19.91 12.47 14.07
CA THR A 315 -19.45 13.59 13.22
C THR A 315 -18.08 13.34 12.59
N ILE A 316 -17.38 12.26 12.96
CA ILE A 316 -16.09 11.91 12.37
C ILE A 316 -16.34 11.23 11.04
N ASP A 317 -15.59 11.64 10.02
CA ASP A 317 -15.50 10.96 8.73
C ASP A 317 -14.31 9.98 8.76
N LEU A 318 -14.58 8.68 8.81
CA LEU A 318 -13.53 7.66 8.91
C LEU A 318 -12.62 7.62 7.67
N THR A 319 -13.10 8.05 6.51
CA THR A 319 -12.37 7.96 5.23
C THR A 319 -11.32 9.07 5.07
N GLY A 320 -11.45 10.17 5.83
CA GLY A 320 -10.55 11.33 5.78
C GLY A 320 -9.92 11.74 7.12
N TYR A 321 -10.24 11.07 8.23
CA TYR A 321 -9.79 11.49 9.56
C TYR A 321 -8.46 10.86 9.97
N ASP A 322 -7.41 11.67 10.09
CA ASP A 322 -6.12 11.29 10.66
C ASP A 322 -6.14 11.48 12.20
N PRO A 323 -6.24 10.39 13.00
CA PRO A 323 -6.36 10.51 14.44
C PRO A 323 -5.06 11.01 15.11
N LEU A 324 -3.89 10.74 14.52
CA LEU A 324 -2.62 11.19 15.09
C LEU A 324 -2.45 12.69 14.89
N GLN A 325 -2.80 13.19 13.71
CA GLN A 325 -2.83 14.63 13.46
C GLN A 325 -3.81 15.33 14.42
N ALA A 326 -5.01 14.79 14.58
CA ALA A 326 -6.02 15.32 15.50
C ALA A 326 -5.50 15.37 16.96
N ILE A 327 -4.78 14.34 17.41
CA ILE A 327 -4.13 14.34 18.74
C ILE A 327 -3.11 15.47 18.88
N THR A 328 -2.28 15.74 17.86
CA THR A 328 -1.33 16.88 17.90
C THR A 328 -2.03 18.24 17.94
N GLN A 329 -3.26 18.31 17.43
CA GLN A 329 -4.13 19.49 17.48
C GLN A 329 -4.96 19.56 18.77
N ASN A 330 -4.70 18.65 19.71
CA ASN A 330 -5.39 18.55 21.00
C ASN A 330 -6.90 18.23 20.88
N ASP A 331 -7.30 17.53 19.82
CA ASP A 331 -8.66 16.98 19.66
C ASP A 331 -8.77 15.62 20.35
N ARG A 332 -9.68 15.52 21.33
CA ARG A 332 -9.90 14.30 22.11
C ARG A 332 -10.55 13.19 21.28
N ASN A 333 -11.26 13.53 20.21
CA ASN A 333 -11.79 12.55 19.26
C ASN A 333 -10.66 11.76 18.58
N GLY A 334 -9.51 12.40 18.33
CA GLY A 334 -8.32 11.76 17.79
C GLY A 334 -7.85 10.58 18.64
N LEU A 335 -7.82 10.77 19.97
CA LEU A 335 -7.43 9.71 20.90
C LEU A 335 -8.46 8.57 20.95
N ALA A 336 -9.75 8.88 20.88
CA ALA A 336 -10.81 7.87 20.86
C ALA A 336 -10.74 7.00 19.59
N VAL A 337 -10.57 7.62 18.43
CA VAL A 337 -10.41 6.92 17.14
C VAL A 337 -9.10 6.11 17.13
N TYR A 338 -8.00 6.69 17.61
CA TYR A 338 -6.73 5.96 17.72
C TYR A 338 -6.85 4.73 18.63
N ALA A 339 -7.48 4.87 19.80
CA ALA A 339 -7.72 3.72 20.69
C ALA A 339 -8.53 2.61 20.00
N ALA A 340 -9.57 2.97 19.25
CA ALA A 340 -10.36 2.01 18.47
C ALA A 340 -9.53 1.33 17.36
N HIS A 341 -8.67 2.06 16.65
CA HIS A 341 -7.75 1.47 15.67
C HIS A 341 -6.91 0.35 16.30
N ILE A 342 -6.35 0.64 17.47
CA ILE A 342 -5.44 -0.25 18.19
C ILE A 342 -6.19 -1.47 18.74
N GLN A 343 -7.39 -1.28 19.30
CA GLN A 343 -8.20 -2.39 19.79
C GLN A 343 -8.60 -3.37 18.66
N VAL A 344 -8.99 -2.83 17.50
CA VAL A 344 -9.29 -3.64 16.31
C VAL A 344 -8.03 -4.38 15.87
N GLN A 345 -6.91 -3.69 15.71
CA GLN A 345 -5.69 -4.36 15.23
C GLN A 345 -5.10 -5.35 16.22
N ASN A 346 -5.19 -5.13 17.53
CA ASN A 346 -4.80 -6.12 18.53
C ASN A 346 -5.62 -7.41 18.37
N ALA A 347 -6.94 -7.28 18.23
CA ALA A 347 -7.83 -8.41 18.01
C ALA A 347 -7.50 -9.16 16.71
N VAL A 348 -7.32 -8.43 15.61
CA VAL A 348 -7.01 -9.00 14.29
C VAL A 348 -5.65 -9.71 14.29
N VAL A 349 -4.60 -9.03 14.71
CA VAL A 349 -3.21 -9.53 14.66
C VAL A 349 -3.01 -10.75 15.55
N GLN A 350 -3.52 -10.73 16.78
CA GLN A 350 -3.35 -11.85 17.70
C GLN A 350 -4.20 -13.06 17.32
N THR A 351 -5.42 -12.83 16.81
CA THR A 351 -6.24 -13.91 16.25
C THR A 351 -5.57 -14.52 15.02
N ALA A 352 -5.00 -13.68 14.13
CA ALA A 352 -4.27 -14.14 12.97
C ALA A 352 -3.02 -14.94 13.36
N SER A 353 -2.27 -14.49 14.36
CA SER A 353 -1.08 -15.21 14.87
C SER A 353 -1.42 -16.56 15.48
N LEU A 354 -2.51 -16.66 16.23
CA LEU A 354 -3.04 -17.92 16.76
C LEU A 354 -3.42 -18.88 15.62
N ILE A 355 -4.19 -18.40 14.63
CA ILE A 355 -4.71 -19.24 13.56
C ILE A 355 -3.60 -19.64 12.59
N GLY A 356 -2.71 -18.72 12.21
CA GLY A 356 -1.59 -18.96 11.29
C GLY A 356 -0.56 -19.95 11.83
N GLY A 357 -0.49 -20.15 13.15
CA GLY A 357 0.32 -21.22 13.74
C GLY A 357 -0.26 -22.63 13.63
N ILE A 358 -1.50 -22.77 13.10
CA ILE A 358 -2.21 -24.05 12.95
C ILE A 358 -2.69 -24.27 11.50
N ALA A 359 -3.27 -23.24 10.88
CA ALA A 359 -3.88 -23.32 9.57
C ALA A 359 -2.82 -23.20 8.45
N ALA A 360 -3.09 -23.83 7.31
CA ALA A 360 -2.23 -23.74 6.12
C ALA A 360 -2.59 -22.57 5.19
N ASN A 361 -3.61 -21.78 5.56
CA ASN A 361 -4.07 -20.61 4.82
C ASN A 361 -3.00 -19.51 4.80
N SER A 362 -3.06 -18.63 3.79
CA SER A 362 -2.20 -17.45 3.76
C SER A 362 -2.61 -16.47 4.87
N ASN A 363 -1.68 -15.60 5.28
CA ASN A 363 -2.01 -14.56 6.27
C ASN A 363 -3.09 -13.59 5.76
N ILE A 364 -3.19 -13.39 4.44
CA ILE A 364 -4.23 -12.57 3.80
C ILE A 364 -5.59 -13.24 4.00
N ASP A 365 -5.72 -14.52 3.62
CA ASP A 365 -6.98 -15.27 3.82
C ASP A 365 -7.43 -15.31 5.28
N ILE A 366 -6.46 -15.43 6.21
CA ILE A 366 -6.73 -15.43 7.64
C ILE A 366 -7.22 -14.05 8.09
N ALA A 367 -6.54 -12.98 7.70
CA ALA A 367 -6.90 -11.61 8.05
C ALA A 367 -8.29 -11.25 7.49
N ASP A 368 -8.53 -11.50 6.21
CA ASP A 368 -9.82 -11.25 5.54
C ASP A 368 -10.96 -11.97 6.25
N ARG A 369 -10.75 -13.22 6.65
CA ARG A 369 -11.75 -13.98 7.41
C ARG A 369 -12.05 -13.38 8.78
N ILE A 370 -11.03 -12.87 9.48
CA ILE A 370 -11.19 -12.23 10.79
C ILE A 370 -11.92 -10.89 10.64
N ILE A 371 -11.53 -10.07 9.65
CA ILE A 371 -12.18 -8.81 9.31
C ILE A 371 -13.66 -9.03 8.95
N SER A 372 -13.95 -10.02 8.10
CA SER A 372 -15.31 -10.41 7.76
C SER A 372 -16.11 -10.85 9.00
N THR A 373 -15.49 -11.58 9.93
CA THR A 373 -16.13 -11.97 11.19
C THR A 373 -16.44 -10.76 12.07
N LEU A 374 -15.52 -9.79 12.17
CA LEU A 374 -15.74 -8.53 12.89
C LEU A 374 -16.86 -7.71 12.25
N ALA A 375 -16.86 -7.55 10.93
CA ALA A 375 -17.92 -6.87 10.19
C ALA A 375 -19.31 -7.50 10.42
N ASN A 376 -19.38 -8.83 10.51
CA ASN A 376 -20.61 -9.55 10.87
C ASN A 376 -21.06 -9.26 12.31
N GLN A 377 -20.13 -9.12 13.27
CA GLN A 377 -20.48 -8.71 14.64
C GLN A 377 -20.99 -7.27 14.69
N ILE A 378 -20.39 -6.35 13.93
CA ILE A 378 -20.83 -4.96 13.80
C ILE A 378 -22.27 -4.86 13.29
N GLN A 379 -22.64 -5.70 12.32
CA GLN A 379 -24.02 -5.79 11.82
C GLN A 379 -25.00 -6.30 12.89
N SER A 380 -24.51 -7.13 13.82
CA SER A 380 -25.32 -7.74 14.87
C SER A 380 -25.57 -6.81 16.06
N GLY A 381 -24.80 -5.72 16.20
CA GLY A 381 -24.97 -4.72 17.24
C GLY A 381 -23.67 -4.07 17.70
N SER A 382 -23.63 -3.65 18.96
CA SER A 382 -22.43 -3.05 19.56
C SER A 382 -21.34 -4.11 19.75
N VAL A 383 -20.11 -3.74 19.40
CA VAL A 383 -18.92 -4.56 19.53
C VAL A 383 -18.03 -3.97 20.61
N ASP A 384 -17.76 -4.77 21.64
CA ASP A 384 -16.88 -4.43 22.75
C ASP A 384 -15.65 -5.35 22.72
N LEU A 385 -14.58 -4.86 22.11
CA LEU A 385 -13.29 -5.55 22.04
C LEU A 385 -12.53 -5.55 23.37
N THR A 386 -13.11 -4.99 24.44
CA THR A 386 -12.61 -5.13 25.81
C THR A 386 -13.32 -6.27 26.56
N ASN A 387 -14.35 -6.87 25.96
CA ASN A 387 -15.13 -7.95 26.55
C ASN A 387 -14.63 -9.33 26.05
N PRO A 388 -14.11 -10.19 26.94
CA PRO A 388 -13.57 -11.48 26.55
C PRO A 388 -14.63 -12.42 25.94
N ALA A 389 -15.92 -12.30 26.34
CA ALA A 389 -16.96 -13.14 25.75
C ALA A 389 -17.23 -12.79 24.27
N GLN A 390 -17.16 -11.50 23.90
CA GLN A 390 -17.33 -11.10 22.51
C GLN A 390 -16.10 -11.45 21.67
N LEU A 391 -14.89 -11.22 22.20
CA LEU A 391 -13.65 -11.65 21.55
C LEU A 391 -13.60 -13.16 21.33
N GLN A 392 -14.07 -13.95 22.30
CA GLN A 392 -14.17 -15.40 22.14
C GLN A 392 -15.06 -15.77 20.94
N ILE A 393 -16.22 -15.12 20.77
CA ILE A 393 -17.12 -15.38 19.64
C ILE A 393 -16.41 -15.10 18.31
N ILE A 394 -15.67 -13.98 18.23
CA ILE A 394 -14.92 -13.60 17.04
C ILE A 394 -13.84 -14.64 16.71
N ILE A 395 -12.99 -14.99 17.69
CA ILE A 395 -11.91 -15.96 17.52
C ILE A 395 -12.47 -17.33 17.11
N GLN A 396 -13.51 -17.81 17.79
CA GLN A 396 -14.13 -19.11 17.48
C GLN A 396 -14.74 -19.11 16.08
N SER A 397 -15.43 -18.04 15.70
CA SER A 397 -16.08 -17.95 14.39
C SER A 397 -15.05 -17.94 13.26
N ALA A 398 -13.96 -17.17 13.39
CA ALA A 398 -12.88 -17.14 12.41
C ALA A 398 -12.14 -18.49 12.35
N ALA A 399 -11.77 -19.06 13.50
CA ALA A 399 -11.07 -20.33 13.58
C ALA A 399 -11.89 -21.49 13.00
N ASN A 400 -13.20 -21.54 13.25
CA ASN A 400 -14.08 -22.57 12.70
C ASN A 400 -14.19 -22.47 11.17
N GLN A 401 -14.32 -21.26 10.63
CA GLN A 401 -14.39 -21.03 9.17
C GLN A 401 -13.08 -21.41 8.47
N LEU A 402 -11.93 -21.27 9.15
CA LEU A 402 -10.60 -21.66 8.67
C LEU A 402 -10.21 -23.08 9.08
N GLN A 403 -11.14 -23.86 9.65
CA GLN A 403 -10.90 -25.24 10.09
C GLN A 403 -9.76 -25.39 11.11
N ALA A 404 -9.41 -24.32 11.83
CA ALA A 404 -8.39 -24.28 12.87
C ALA A 404 -8.97 -24.71 14.24
N GLN A 405 -9.47 -25.95 14.35
CA GLN A 405 -10.19 -26.42 15.54
C GLN A 405 -9.41 -26.25 16.85
N LYS A 406 -8.08 -26.41 16.82
CA LYS A 406 -7.24 -26.19 18.00
C LYS A 406 -7.33 -24.73 18.50
N ALA A 407 -7.33 -23.76 17.59
CA ALA A 407 -7.51 -22.34 17.92
C ALA A 407 -8.91 -22.08 18.48
N ALA A 408 -9.97 -22.66 17.88
CA ALA A 408 -11.34 -22.53 18.38
C ALA A 408 -11.50 -23.06 19.82
N ASN A 409 -10.80 -24.14 20.15
CA ASN A 409 -10.85 -24.77 21.48
C ASN A 409 -10.19 -23.93 22.58
N ILE A 410 -9.17 -23.12 22.25
CA ILE A 410 -8.46 -22.26 23.21
C ILE A 410 -8.85 -20.77 23.09
N ALA A 411 -9.89 -20.49 22.31
CA ALA A 411 -10.39 -19.14 22.11
C ALA A 411 -10.81 -18.42 23.40
N PRO A 412 -11.42 -19.06 24.42
CA PRO A 412 -11.73 -18.38 25.68
C PRO A 412 -10.49 -17.82 26.38
N GLU A 413 -9.40 -18.59 26.40
CA GLU A 413 -8.13 -18.20 27.01
C GLU A 413 -7.45 -17.07 26.23
N VAL A 414 -7.44 -17.15 24.90
CA VAL A 414 -6.84 -16.09 24.06
C VAL A 414 -7.67 -14.82 24.10
N ALA A 415 -9.00 -14.93 24.17
CA ALA A 415 -9.89 -13.79 24.33
C ALA A 415 -9.63 -13.03 25.63
N GLN A 416 -9.24 -13.73 26.71
CA GLN A 416 -8.86 -13.09 27.96
C GLN A 416 -7.63 -12.21 27.81
N ILE A 417 -6.60 -12.69 27.11
CA ILE A 417 -5.35 -11.95 26.86
C ILE A 417 -5.65 -10.67 26.06
N ILE A 418 -6.32 -10.81 24.91
CA ILE A 418 -6.67 -9.67 24.03
C ILE A 418 -7.57 -8.66 24.77
N ALA A 419 -8.55 -9.15 25.54
CA ALA A 419 -9.46 -8.30 26.29
C ALA A 419 -8.71 -7.42 27.29
N GLU A 420 -7.75 -8.00 28.03
CA GLU A 420 -7.01 -7.26 29.05
C GLU A 420 -6.13 -6.16 28.45
N GLU A 421 -5.45 -6.43 27.35
CA GLU A 421 -4.70 -5.40 26.60
C GLU A 421 -5.61 -4.29 26.10
N ASN A 422 -6.76 -4.65 25.52
CA ASN A 422 -7.73 -3.67 25.02
C ASN A 422 -8.38 -2.86 26.14
N GLN A 423 -8.54 -3.43 27.33
CA GLN A 423 -8.96 -2.71 28.54
C GLN A 423 -7.91 -1.67 28.96
N GLN A 424 -6.61 -2.00 28.89
CA GLN A 424 -5.55 -1.02 29.17
C GLN A 424 -5.56 0.13 28.17
N VAL A 425 -5.73 -0.16 26.87
CA VAL A 425 -5.90 0.87 25.83
C VAL A 425 -7.09 1.78 26.14
N GLY A 426 -8.25 1.20 26.49
CA GLY A 426 -9.45 1.97 26.84
C GLY A 426 -9.29 2.82 28.12
N ALA A 427 -8.57 2.30 29.11
CA ALA A 427 -8.28 3.03 30.35
C ALA A 427 -7.37 4.25 30.09
N ILE A 428 -6.34 4.11 29.25
CA ILE A 428 -5.46 5.21 28.86
C ILE A 428 -6.23 6.25 28.03
N ALA A 429 -7.03 5.81 27.06
CA ALA A 429 -7.83 6.70 26.21
C ALA A 429 -8.83 7.55 27.03
N SER A 430 -9.31 7.00 28.15
CA SER A 430 -10.24 7.67 29.08
C SER A 430 -9.55 8.49 30.17
N SER A 431 -8.22 8.45 30.25
CA SER A 431 -7.46 9.14 31.29
C SER A 431 -7.39 10.65 31.05
N ASN A 432 -6.83 11.39 32.03
CA ASN A 432 -6.66 12.85 31.98
C ASN A 432 -5.21 13.28 31.71
N ILE A 433 -4.35 12.38 31.23
CA ILE A 433 -2.98 12.72 30.83
C ILE A 433 -3.00 13.45 29.47
N PRO A 434 -1.93 14.16 29.09
CA PRO A 434 -1.84 14.80 27.78
C PRO A 434 -2.08 13.80 26.64
N LEU A 435 -2.81 14.21 25.58
CA LEU A 435 -3.24 13.30 24.52
C LEU A 435 -2.06 12.62 23.79
N SER A 436 -0.95 13.35 23.61
CA SER A 436 0.30 12.80 23.05
C SER A 436 0.92 11.71 23.93
N ASP A 437 0.85 11.89 25.25
CA ASP A 437 1.39 10.92 26.21
C ASP A 437 0.49 9.68 26.27
N ALA A 438 -0.83 9.88 26.18
CA ALA A 438 -1.80 8.80 26.07
C ALA A 438 -1.58 7.98 24.78
N ALA A 439 -1.44 8.64 23.63
CA ALA A 439 -1.13 7.97 22.37
C ALA A 439 0.18 7.17 22.46
N THR A 440 1.21 7.74 23.08
CA THR A 440 2.50 7.06 23.31
C THR A 440 2.36 5.83 24.21
N GLN A 441 1.52 5.88 25.24
CA GLN A 441 1.28 4.72 26.12
C GLN A 441 0.46 3.64 25.40
N ILE A 442 -0.53 4.02 24.61
CA ILE A 442 -1.31 3.09 23.77
C ILE A 442 -0.40 2.38 22.76
N ALA A 443 0.51 3.10 22.10
CA ALA A 443 1.48 2.51 21.17
C ALA A 443 2.39 1.46 21.82
N LYS A 444 2.75 1.64 23.10
CA LYS A 444 3.54 0.64 23.86
C LYS A 444 2.76 -0.65 24.07
N ILE A 445 1.48 -0.54 24.40
CA ILE A 445 0.60 -1.71 24.50
C ILE A 445 0.50 -2.39 23.14
N GLN A 446 0.31 -1.62 22.05
CA GLN A 446 0.31 -2.17 20.70
C GLN A 446 1.60 -2.94 20.38
N GLN A 447 2.76 -2.41 20.76
CA GLN A 447 4.05 -3.05 20.53
C GLN A 447 4.16 -4.41 21.24
N VAL A 448 3.70 -4.51 22.48
CA VAL A 448 3.70 -5.76 23.24
C VAL A 448 2.70 -6.75 22.64
N ALA A 449 1.47 -6.30 22.39
CA ALA A 449 0.39 -7.09 21.82
C ALA A 449 0.74 -7.72 20.45
N GLN A 450 1.32 -6.91 19.56
CA GLN A 450 1.67 -7.33 18.18
C GLN A 450 3.07 -7.93 18.08
N GLY A 451 3.87 -7.85 19.14
CA GLY A 451 5.22 -8.40 19.20
C GLY A 451 5.28 -9.68 20.04
N GLU A 452 5.47 -9.50 21.35
CA GLU A 452 5.69 -10.60 22.29
C GLU A 452 4.47 -11.51 22.41
N VAL A 453 3.27 -10.94 22.57
CA VAL A 453 2.03 -11.71 22.75
C VAL A 453 1.64 -12.45 21.48
N ALA A 454 1.64 -11.78 20.32
CA ALA A 454 1.44 -12.42 19.02
C ALA A 454 2.37 -13.61 18.79
N ARG A 455 3.66 -13.46 19.12
CA ARG A 455 4.65 -14.56 19.05
C ARG A 455 4.31 -15.70 20.01
N ASP A 456 3.91 -15.41 21.23
CA ASP A 456 3.52 -16.43 22.20
C ASP A 456 2.29 -17.23 21.73
N LEU A 457 1.30 -16.55 21.15
CA LEU A 457 0.13 -17.22 20.57
C LEU A 457 0.50 -18.14 19.41
N LEU A 458 1.47 -17.73 18.57
CA LEU A 458 2.04 -18.60 17.54
C LEU A 458 2.71 -19.85 18.14
N LEU A 459 3.45 -19.71 19.24
CA LEU A 459 4.08 -20.83 19.93
C LEU A 459 3.05 -21.76 20.61
N VAL A 460 1.96 -21.21 21.15
CA VAL A 460 0.84 -22.00 21.68
C VAL A 460 0.15 -22.79 20.56
N ALA A 461 -0.10 -22.13 19.42
CA ALA A 461 -0.66 -22.73 18.22
C ALA A 461 0.21 -23.90 17.72
N ALA A 462 1.53 -23.73 17.69
CA ALA A 462 2.50 -24.78 17.37
C ALA A 462 2.64 -25.87 18.45
N GLY A 463 2.07 -25.69 19.65
CA GLY A 463 2.19 -26.62 20.77
C GLY A 463 3.55 -26.61 21.46
N ILE A 464 4.36 -25.57 21.20
CA ILE A 464 5.67 -25.35 21.82
C ILE A 464 5.50 -24.73 23.22
N LYS A 465 4.52 -23.83 23.37
CA LYS A 465 4.17 -23.16 24.63
C LYS A 465 2.81 -23.62 25.14
N GLY A 466 2.63 -23.73 26.45
CA GLY A 466 1.34 -24.05 27.06
C GLY A 466 0.42 -22.82 27.12
N ILE A 467 -0.88 -22.97 26.84
CA ILE A 467 -1.84 -21.84 26.91
C ILE A 467 -1.90 -21.20 28.31
N LYS A 468 -1.76 -21.99 29.38
CA LYS A 468 -1.73 -21.46 30.76
C LYS A 468 -0.49 -20.61 31.06
N GLU A 469 0.63 -20.98 30.46
CA GLU A 469 1.89 -20.24 30.56
C GLU A 469 1.77 -18.92 29.78
N ALA A 470 1.24 -18.97 28.56
CA ALA A 470 0.96 -17.77 27.77
C ALA A 470 0.00 -16.80 28.46
N ILE A 471 -1.05 -17.28 29.15
CA ILE A 471 -1.90 -16.42 29.97
C ILE A 471 -1.09 -15.77 31.09
N ALA A 472 -0.33 -16.55 31.86
CA ALA A 472 0.41 -16.04 33.02
C ALA A 472 1.46 -14.98 32.65
N GLU A 473 2.03 -15.06 31.45
CA GLU A 473 3.02 -14.10 30.94
C GLU A 473 2.38 -12.86 30.32
N ASN A 474 1.20 -12.98 29.70
CA ASN A 474 0.59 -11.90 28.93
C ASN A 474 -0.68 -11.33 29.59
N THR A 475 -0.83 -11.51 30.91
CA THR A 475 -1.92 -10.90 31.71
C THR A 475 -1.40 -10.38 33.05
N GLY A 476 -2.21 -9.56 33.70
CA GLY A 476 -1.97 -8.98 35.01
C GLY A 476 -0.65 -8.23 35.10
N THR A 477 0.06 -8.42 36.21
CA THR A 477 1.32 -7.72 36.49
C THR A 477 2.43 -8.03 35.50
N SER A 478 2.37 -9.19 34.83
CA SER A 478 3.37 -9.57 33.81
C SER A 478 3.20 -8.69 32.57
N LEU A 479 1.95 -8.50 32.12
CA LEU A 479 1.62 -7.59 31.02
C LEU A 479 2.00 -6.14 31.36
N ASP A 480 1.70 -5.68 32.58
CA ASP A 480 2.11 -4.34 33.04
C ASP A 480 3.64 -4.16 32.99
N ALA A 481 4.38 -5.20 33.38
CA ALA A 481 5.83 -5.19 33.33
C ALA A 481 6.35 -5.13 31.89
N GLN A 482 5.81 -5.94 30.97
CA GLN A 482 6.16 -5.89 29.54
C GLN A 482 5.91 -4.50 28.95
N ASN A 483 4.75 -3.90 29.23
CA ASN A 483 4.38 -2.56 28.78
C ASN A 483 5.34 -1.47 29.31
N SER A 484 5.92 -1.67 30.50
CA SER A 484 6.92 -0.76 31.07
C SER A 484 8.32 -0.90 30.44
N ILE A 485 8.66 -2.08 29.91
CA ILE A 485 9.98 -2.42 29.36
C ILE A 485 10.13 -1.98 27.90
N GLY A 486 9.02 -1.88 27.13
CA GLY A 486 9.01 -1.33 25.76
C GLY A 486 9.62 0.08 25.59
N ASN A 487 10.02 0.73 26.70
CA ASN A 487 10.80 1.97 26.75
C ASN A 487 12.29 1.87 26.30
N ARG A 488 12.86 0.68 26.02
CA ARG A 488 14.33 0.49 25.90
C ARG A 488 14.86 -0.14 24.60
N GLN A 489 14.16 -0.07 23.47
CA GLN A 489 14.72 -0.50 22.18
C GLN A 489 14.69 0.61 21.13
#